data_AF-A0A2K5HV99-F1
#
_entry.id   AF-A0A2K5HV99-F1
#
_cell.length_a   1.000
_cell.length_b   1.000
_cell.length_c   1.000
_cell.angle_alpha   90.00
_cell.angle_beta   90.00
_cell.angle_gamma   90.00
#
_symmetry.space_group_name_H-M   'P 1'
#
loop_
_entity.id
_entity.type
_entity.pdbx_description
1 polymer ?
#
loop_
_entity_poly.entity_id
_entity_poly.type
_entity_poly.pdbx_seq_one_letter_code
_entity_poly.pdbx_strand_id
1 'polypeptide(L)'
;HLARPHRYLATYTNKTGSLTNLRIYSHGLELLDLQSYDGDAQGKEEINSLLNKGEERMKELSQDSTWWMRRLPPIVPGGTIDRYWPTADGLLVEYNVDEVVYDEDSPYQNIKILHSKQFGNILILSGNVNLAESDLTYTWAIMGSDGGILCETVELKLKMVTMIEIDEHDASSFALFA
;
A
#
# COMPACT_ATOMS: atom_id res chain seq x y z
N HIS A 1 22.33 -8.07 21.63
CA HIS A 1 22.89 -6.83 22.22
C HIS A 1 22.13 -6.49 23.50
N LEU A 2 22.82 -6.13 24.59
CA LEU A 2 22.20 -5.67 25.84
C LEU A 2 22.23 -4.14 25.86
N ALA A 3 21.09 -3.47 25.74
CA ALA A 3 21.04 -2.02 25.64
C ALA A 3 20.48 -1.40 26.94
N ARG A 4 21.37 -1.04 27.89
CA ARG A 4 21.01 -0.50 29.22
C ARG A 4 20.08 -1.46 30.02
N PRO A 5 19.78 -1.25 31.32
CA PRO A 5 19.10 -2.28 32.07
C PRO A 5 17.69 -2.43 31.49
N HIS A 6 17.31 -3.67 31.17
CA HIS A 6 15.96 -4.07 30.76
C HIS A 6 15.56 -3.89 29.27
N ARG A 7 16.51 -3.84 28.33
CA ARG A 7 16.19 -4.02 26.89
C ARG A 7 17.07 -5.07 26.24
N TYR A 8 16.43 -6.08 25.66
CA TYR A 8 17.10 -7.13 24.90
C TYR A 8 16.81 -6.97 23.42
N LEU A 9 17.87 -7.03 22.61
CA LEU A 9 17.77 -7.17 21.16
C LEU A 9 18.51 -8.45 20.78
N ALA A 10 17.77 -9.43 20.26
CA ALA A 10 18.32 -10.62 19.65
C ALA A 10 18.14 -10.53 18.14
N THR A 11 19.25 -10.66 17.41
CA THR A 11 19.25 -10.64 15.95
C THR A 11 19.74 -11.99 15.47
N TYR A 12 18.94 -12.62 14.61
CA TYR A 12 19.23 -13.91 14.01
C TYR A 12 19.38 -13.69 12.50
N THR A 13 20.44 -14.25 11.94
CA THR A 13 20.71 -14.21 10.51
C THR A 13 20.66 -15.62 9.96
N ASN A 14 19.96 -15.81 8.85
CA ASN A 14 19.96 -17.06 8.10
C ASN A 14 20.99 -16.98 6.96
N LYS A 15 21.52 -18.13 6.55
CA LYS A 15 22.42 -18.25 5.39
C LYS A 15 21.77 -17.80 4.08
N THR A 16 20.44 -17.82 4.02
CA THR A 16 19.63 -17.33 2.90
C THR A 16 19.58 -15.81 2.80
N GLY A 17 20.13 -15.07 3.76
CA GLY A 17 20.04 -13.60 3.81
C GLY A 17 18.83 -13.08 4.59
N SER A 18 17.93 -13.96 5.05
CA SER A 18 16.83 -13.58 5.93
C SER A 18 17.35 -13.11 7.31
N LEU A 19 16.68 -12.10 7.86
CA LEU A 19 17.01 -11.44 9.13
C LEU A 19 15.78 -11.48 10.04
N THR A 20 15.99 -11.88 11.29
CA THR A 20 14.97 -11.81 12.34
C THR A 20 15.48 -10.96 13.49
N ASN A 21 14.70 -9.96 13.91
CA ASN A 21 14.97 -9.16 15.09
C ASN A 21 13.87 -9.39 16.13
N LEU A 22 14.28 -9.82 17.32
CA LEU A 22 13.43 -9.89 18.50
C LEU A 22 13.85 -8.79 19.47
N ARG A 23 12.93 -7.87 19.77
CA ARG A 23 13.10 -6.77 20.71
C ARG A 23 12.18 -7.01 21.91
N ILE A 24 12.77 -7.16 23.09
CA ILE A 24 12.04 -7.34 24.33
C ILE A 24 12.26 -6.10 25.18
N TYR A 25 11.16 -5.42 25.50
CA TYR A 25 11.14 -4.26 26.37
C TYR A 25 10.72 -4.64 27.79
N SER A 26 11.31 -3.95 28.76
CA SER A 26 11.07 -4.12 30.20
C SER A 26 9.61 -4.06 30.67
N HIS A 27 8.74 -3.45 29.89
CA HIS A 27 7.34 -3.17 30.23
C HIS A 27 6.36 -4.14 29.56
N GLY A 28 6.83 -5.33 29.17
CA GLY A 28 5.98 -6.40 28.61
C GLY A 28 5.65 -6.25 27.12
N LEU A 29 6.31 -5.32 26.41
CA LEU A 29 6.21 -5.23 24.96
C LEU A 29 7.31 -6.08 24.32
N GLU A 30 6.91 -6.94 23.40
CA GLU A 30 7.81 -7.73 22.56
C GLU A 30 7.49 -7.46 21.10
N LEU A 31 8.52 -7.17 20.31
CA LEU A 31 8.42 -6.96 18.86
C LEU A 31 9.28 -7.98 18.15
N LEU A 32 8.68 -8.63 17.16
CA LEU A 32 9.34 -9.62 16.32
C LEU A 32 9.23 -9.16 14.86
N ASP A 33 10.37 -8.77 14.28
CA ASP A 33 10.48 -8.37 12.89
C ASP A 33 11.18 -9.49 12.10
N LEU A 34 10.54 -10.05 11.07
CA LEU A 34 11.16 -11.00 10.14
C LEU A 34 11.24 -10.37 8.75
N GLN A 35 12.42 -10.44 8.15
CA GLN A 35 12.69 -9.99 6.79
C GLN A 35 13.27 -11.17 6.03
N SER A 36 12.67 -11.55 4.90
CA SER A 36 13.26 -12.51 3.97
C SER A 36 13.87 -11.80 2.78
N TYR A 37 14.99 -12.33 2.34
CA TYR A 37 15.53 -12.08 1.01
C TYR A 37 14.98 -13.16 0.07
N ASP A 38 13.67 -13.16 -0.20
CA ASP A 38 13.17 -13.87 -1.38
C ASP A 38 11.68 -13.62 -1.68
N GLY A 39 11.36 -13.60 -2.97
CA GLY A 39 9.99 -13.61 -3.51
C GLY A 39 9.38 -15.01 -3.56
N ASP A 40 10.20 -16.03 -3.30
CA ASP A 40 9.88 -17.44 -3.47
C ASP A 40 8.85 -17.93 -2.45
N ALA A 41 7.87 -18.72 -2.92
CA ALA A 41 6.81 -19.29 -2.10
C ALA A 41 7.35 -20.07 -0.87
N GLN A 42 8.53 -20.68 -1.02
CA GLN A 42 9.19 -21.44 0.04
C GLN A 42 9.68 -20.56 1.20
N GLY A 43 10.25 -19.38 0.92
CA GLY A 43 10.69 -18.44 1.96
C GLY A 43 9.51 -17.85 2.75
N LYS A 44 8.38 -17.60 2.06
CA LYS A 44 7.13 -17.15 2.68
C LYS A 44 6.54 -18.22 3.61
N GLU A 45 6.50 -19.47 3.17
CA GLU A 45 6.08 -20.62 3.97
C GLU A 45 6.95 -20.77 5.23
N GLU A 46 8.28 -20.64 5.10
CA GLU A 46 9.22 -20.72 6.22
C GLU A 46 8.97 -19.61 7.25
N ILE A 47 8.83 -18.35 6.81
CA ILE A 47 8.50 -17.22 7.68
C ILE A 47 7.16 -17.45 8.39
N ASN A 48 6.14 -17.91 7.67
CA ASN A 48 4.84 -18.19 8.27
C ASN A 48 4.92 -19.29 9.31
N SER A 49 5.69 -20.36 9.06
CA SER A 49 5.95 -21.41 10.04
C SER A 49 6.67 -20.90 11.29
N LEU A 50 7.68 -20.05 11.12
CA LEU A 50 8.43 -19.45 12.24
C LEU A 50 7.55 -18.53 13.08
N LEU A 51 6.73 -17.70 12.43
CA LEU A 51 5.75 -16.86 13.11
C LEU A 51 4.79 -17.73 13.92
N ASN A 52 4.17 -18.73 13.32
CA ASN A 52 3.21 -19.60 14.00
C ASN A 52 3.83 -20.32 15.21
N LYS A 53 5.07 -20.83 15.09
CA LYS A 53 5.80 -21.43 16.22
C LYS A 53 6.10 -20.40 17.32
N GLY A 54 6.45 -19.18 16.95
CA GLY A 54 6.64 -18.07 17.90
C GLY A 54 5.36 -17.77 18.67
N GLU A 55 4.22 -17.72 17.99
CA GLU A 55 2.91 -17.51 18.59
C GLU A 55 2.55 -18.59 19.62
N GLU A 56 2.74 -19.87 19.26
CA GLU A 56 2.50 -21.00 20.16
C GLU A 56 3.39 -20.95 21.40
N ARG A 57 4.68 -20.65 21.23
CA ARG A 57 5.62 -20.50 22.34
C ARG A 57 5.25 -19.36 23.27
N MET A 58 4.82 -18.22 22.72
CA MET A 58 4.39 -17.09 23.54
C MET A 58 3.12 -17.41 24.34
N LYS A 59 2.18 -18.16 23.76
CA LYS A 59 0.99 -18.66 24.47
C LYS A 59 1.35 -19.59 25.62
N GLU A 60 2.31 -20.50 25.43
CA GLU A 60 2.78 -21.40 26.48
C GLU A 60 3.44 -20.65 27.65
N LEU A 61 4.17 -19.57 27.35
CA LEU A 61 4.87 -18.76 28.34
C LEU A 61 3.94 -17.78 29.07
N SER A 62 2.87 -17.31 28.43
CA SER A 62 1.88 -16.41 29.01
C SER A 62 0.88 -17.17 29.89
N GLN A 63 1.34 -17.70 31.03
CA GLN A 63 0.52 -18.58 31.88
C GLN A 63 -0.65 -17.89 32.62
N ASP A 64 -0.71 -16.55 32.68
CA ASP A 64 -1.62 -15.89 33.64
C ASP A 64 -2.03 -14.42 33.34
N SER A 65 -1.99 -13.96 32.09
CA SER A 65 -2.33 -12.54 31.82
C SER A 65 -3.01 -12.30 30.49
N THR A 66 -3.66 -11.12 30.40
CA THR A 66 -4.24 -10.47 29.22
C THR A 66 -3.18 -10.23 28.14
N TRP A 67 -2.64 -11.32 27.58
CA TRP A 67 -1.68 -11.25 26.48
C TRP A 67 -2.44 -10.83 25.23
N TRP A 68 -1.93 -9.79 24.57
CA TRP A 68 -2.49 -9.27 23.33
C TRP A 68 -1.44 -9.39 22.23
N MET A 69 -1.81 -10.08 21.15
CA MET A 69 -0.96 -10.20 19.99
C MET A 69 -1.59 -9.51 18.79
N ARG A 70 -0.76 -8.77 18.06
CA ARG A 70 -1.13 -8.15 16.78
C ARG A 70 -0.14 -8.60 15.71
N ARG A 71 -0.66 -9.26 14.67
CA ARG A 71 0.08 -9.59 13.45
C ARG A 71 -0.45 -8.73 12.31
N LEU A 72 0.41 -7.92 11.72
CA LEU A 72 0.07 -7.12 10.55
C LEU A 72 0.32 -7.95 9.26
N PRO A 73 -0.37 -7.63 8.16
CA PRO A 73 0.00 -8.15 6.84
C PRO A 73 1.49 -7.88 6.56
N PRO A 74 2.21 -8.82 5.92
CA PRO A 74 3.59 -8.59 5.53
C PRO A 74 3.69 -7.43 4.55
N ILE A 75 4.58 -6.48 4.84
CA ILE A 75 4.91 -5.40 3.92
C ILE A 75 5.90 -5.93 2.89
N VAL A 76 5.72 -5.57 1.61
CA VAL A 76 6.60 -5.96 0.50
C VAL A 76 7.36 -4.73 -0.02
N PRO A 77 8.53 -4.39 0.56
CA PRO A 77 9.33 -3.27 0.06
C PRO A 77 9.93 -3.59 -1.30
N GLY A 78 9.89 -2.63 -2.23
CA GLY A 78 10.56 -2.77 -3.54
C GLY A 78 9.98 -3.90 -4.40
N GLY A 79 8.69 -4.23 -4.22
CA GLY A 79 7.98 -5.10 -5.14
C GLY A 79 7.98 -4.53 -6.56
N THR A 80 7.75 -5.37 -7.56
CA THR A 80 7.61 -4.95 -8.96
C THR A 80 6.48 -3.96 -9.18
N ILE A 81 5.46 -4.02 -8.31
CA ILE A 81 4.30 -3.14 -8.30
C ILE A 81 4.22 -2.54 -6.91
N ASP A 82 4.29 -1.21 -6.83
CA ASP A 82 4.10 -0.50 -5.57
C ASP A 82 2.60 -0.46 -5.22
N ARG A 83 2.30 -0.95 -4.02
CA ARG A 83 0.94 -1.05 -3.47
C ARG A 83 0.69 -0.03 -2.38
N TYR A 84 1.72 0.66 -1.92
CA TYR A 84 1.67 1.47 -0.72
C TYR A 84 1.58 2.95 -1.08
N TRP A 85 0.36 3.47 -1.16
CA TRP A 85 0.10 4.86 -1.50
C TRP A 85 -0.50 5.58 -0.27
N PRO A 86 0.27 6.43 0.42
CA PRO A 86 -0.21 7.12 1.61
C PRO A 86 -1.37 8.07 1.29
N THR A 87 -2.29 8.23 2.24
CA THR A 87 -3.34 9.24 2.17
C THR A 87 -2.76 10.66 2.35
N ALA A 88 -3.54 11.68 2.03
CA ALA A 88 -3.15 13.09 2.18
C ALA A 88 -2.77 13.47 3.63
N ASP A 89 -3.32 12.79 4.65
CA ASP A 89 -2.98 12.96 6.06
C ASP A 89 -1.81 12.05 6.53
N GLY A 90 -1.18 11.32 5.60
CA GLY A 90 0.04 10.53 5.85
C GLY A 90 -0.20 9.13 6.43
N LEU A 91 -1.41 8.59 6.31
CA LEU A 91 -1.70 7.21 6.73
C LEU A 91 -1.24 6.23 5.66
N LEU A 92 -0.54 5.18 6.08
CA LEU A 92 -0.10 4.10 5.17
C LEU A 92 -1.31 3.25 4.78
N VAL A 93 -1.58 3.16 3.47
CA VAL A 93 -2.64 2.33 2.90
C VAL A 93 -2.03 1.40 1.85
N GLU A 94 -2.38 0.12 1.93
CA GLU A 94 -2.06 -0.87 0.90
C GLU A 94 -3.28 -1.02 -0.01
N TYR A 95 -3.09 -0.74 -1.30
CA TYR A 95 -4.08 -0.96 -2.34
C TYR A 95 -3.91 -2.36 -2.95
N ASN A 96 -5.02 -2.97 -3.38
CA ASN A 96 -5.04 -4.26 -4.05
C ASN A 96 -4.69 -4.14 -5.54
N VAL A 97 -3.58 -3.47 -5.84
CA VAL A 97 -3.06 -3.26 -7.19
C VAL A 97 -2.39 -4.53 -7.70
N ASP A 98 -2.67 -4.90 -8.94
CA ASP A 98 -2.09 -6.05 -9.63
C ASP A 98 -1.41 -5.73 -10.96
N GLU A 99 -1.56 -4.52 -11.49
CA GLU A 99 -0.92 -4.10 -12.73
C GLU A 99 -0.52 -2.61 -12.72
N VAL A 100 0.61 -2.29 -13.36
CA VAL A 100 0.99 -0.93 -13.73
C VAL A 100 0.60 -0.74 -15.19
N VAL A 101 -0.46 0.04 -15.43
CA VAL A 101 -1.03 0.28 -16.77
C VAL A 101 -0.25 1.37 -17.50
N TYR A 102 0.15 2.41 -16.76
CA TYR A 102 0.91 3.53 -17.29
C TYR A 102 1.86 4.06 -16.20
N ASP A 103 3.07 4.44 -16.59
CA ASP A 103 4.05 5.08 -15.71
C ASP A 103 5.06 5.86 -16.55
N GLU A 104 4.85 7.17 -16.65
CA GLU A 104 5.74 8.05 -17.42
C GLU A 104 5.91 9.39 -16.69
N ASP A 105 7.06 10.01 -16.92
CA ASP A 105 7.32 11.38 -16.48
C ASP A 105 6.98 12.37 -17.60
N SER A 106 6.03 13.26 -17.35
CA SER A 106 5.79 14.43 -18.20
C SER A 106 6.76 15.56 -17.81
N PRO A 107 6.84 16.64 -18.63
CA PRO A 107 7.59 17.85 -18.24
C PRO A 107 7.10 18.51 -16.94
N TYR A 108 5.92 18.16 -16.46
CA TYR A 108 5.26 18.81 -15.32
C TYR A 108 5.14 17.91 -14.10
N GLN A 109 4.95 16.61 -14.30
CA GLN A 109 4.66 15.65 -13.22
C GLN A 109 4.88 14.21 -13.65
N ASN A 110 5.06 13.32 -12.68
CA ASN A 110 4.95 11.88 -12.91
C ASN A 110 3.47 11.49 -13.00
N ILE A 111 3.11 10.69 -14.00
CA ILE A 111 1.76 10.21 -14.24
C ILE A 111 1.79 8.69 -14.17
N LYS A 112 1.02 8.10 -13.25
CA LYS A 112 0.84 6.65 -13.15
C LYS A 112 -0.62 6.27 -13.22
N ILE A 113 -0.90 5.17 -13.91
CA ILE A 113 -2.19 4.49 -13.86
C ILE A 113 -1.95 3.08 -13.35
N LEU A 114 -2.59 2.74 -12.23
CA LEU A 114 -2.49 1.44 -11.60
C LEU A 114 -3.84 0.72 -11.65
N HIS A 115 -3.85 -0.55 -12.03
CA HIS A 115 -5.08 -1.34 -11.99
C HIS A 115 -5.32 -1.91 -10.58
N SER A 116 -6.48 -1.63 -10.02
CA SER A 116 -6.98 -2.21 -8.76
C SER A 116 -8.17 -3.11 -9.03
N LYS A 117 -8.18 -4.30 -8.41
CA LYS A 117 -9.32 -5.23 -8.50
C LYS A 117 -10.63 -4.69 -7.93
N GLN A 118 -10.56 -3.69 -7.05
CA GLN A 118 -11.74 -3.11 -6.38
C GLN A 118 -12.16 -1.79 -6.98
N PHE A 119 -11.19 -0.96 -7.35
CA PHE A 119 -11.42 0.42 -7.75
C PHE A 119 -11.27 0.64 -9.26
N GLY A 120 -10.89 -0.40 -10.01
CA GLY A 120 -10.54 -0.29 -11.42
C GLY A 120 -9.21 0.42 -11.59
N ASN A 121 -9.03 1.11 -12.72
CA ASN A 121 -7.85 1.95 -12.93
C ASN A 121 -7.84 3.14 -11.96
N ILE A 122 -6.68 3.40 -11.37
CA ILE A 122 -6.42 4.48 -10.41
C ILE A 122 -5.35 5.40 -11.01
N LEU A 123 -5.69 6.68 -11.17
CA LEU A 123 -4.81 7.74 -11.62
C LEU A 123 -4.05 8.31 -10.43
N ILE A 124 -2.73 8.35 -10.56
CA ILE A 124 -1.81 8.86 -9.54
C ILE A 124 -0.92 9.91 -10.18
N LEU A 125 -0.97 11.14 -9.67
CA LEU A 125 -0.17 12.26 -10.16
C LEU A 125 0.86 12.68 -9.11
N SER A 126 2.15 12.62 -9.46
CA SER A 126 3.28 12.90 -8.57
C SER A 126 3.19 12.20 -7.21
N GLY A 127 2.65 10.97 -7.20
CA GLY A 127 2.48 10.14 -6.02
C GLY A 127 1.23 10.43 -5.17
N ASN A 128 0.34 11.31 -5.62
CA ASN A 128 -0.96 11.51 -5.00
C ASN A 128 -2.04 10.74 -5.77
N VAL A 129 -2.92 10.03 -5.06
CA VAL A 129 -4.09 9.39 -5.67
C VAL A 129 -5.11 10.46 -6.04
N ASN A 130 -5.44 10.56 -7.33
CA ASN A 130 -6.30 11.61 -7.86
C ASN A 130 -7.73 11.12 -8.12
N LEU A 131 -7.89 10.01 -8.84
CA LEU A 131 -9.19 9.47 -9.24
C LEU A 131 -9.09 7.97 -9.52
N ALA A 132 -10.12 7.21 -9.17
CA ALA A 132 -10.31 5.84 -9.64
C ALA A 132 -11.57 5.71 -10.51
N GLU A 133 -11.64 4.70 -11.38
CA GLU A 133 -12.84 4.38 -12.18
C GLU A 133 -14.09 4.19 -11.31
N SER A 134 -13.92 3.70 -10.08
CA SER A 134 -15.00 3.55 -9.11
C SER A 134 -15.52 4.87 -8.52
N ASP A 135 -14.78 5.97 -8.66
CA ASP A 135 -15.04 7.24 -7.95
C ASP A 135 -16.11 8.11 -8.62
N LEU A 136 -17.15 7.50 -9.18
CA LEU A 136 -18.30 8.21 -9.76
C LEU A 136 -18.86 9.28 -8.81
N THR A 137 -18.88 8.99 -7.50
CA THR A 137 -19.37 9.93 -6.47
C THR A 137 -18.53 11.19 -6.37
N TYR A 138 -17.20 11.11 -6.51
CA TYR A 138 -16.32 12.28 -6.49
C TYR A 138 -16.65 13.21 -7.65
N THR A 139 -16.79 12.61 -8.81
CA THR A 139 -17.13 13.31 -10.03
C THR A 139 -18.52 13.97 -9.92
N TRP A 140 -19.53 13.22 -9.45
CA TRP A 140 -20.87 13.74 -9.17
C TRP A 140 -20.89 14.86 -8.12
N ALA A 141 -20.00 14.80 -7.13
CA ALA A 141 -19.90 15.81 -6.07
C ALA A 141 -19.29 17.11 -6.57
N ILE A 142 -18.24 17.05 -7.40
CA ILE A 142 -17.62 18.25 -7.98
C ILE A 142 -18.51 18.90 -9.04
N MET A 143 -19.28 18.09 -9.76
CA MET A 143 -20.24 18.60 -10.72
C MET A 143 -21.56 19.12 -10.11
N GLY A 144 -21.79 18.84 -8.82
CA GLY A 144 -22.99 19.30 -8.12
C GLY A 144 -24.26 18.68 -8.71
N SER A 145 -24.43 17.37 -8.48
CA SER A 145 -25.35 16.45 -9.19
C SER A 145 -24.89 16.13 -10.61
N ASP A 146 -24.61 14.85 -10.83
CA ASP A 146 -24.13 14.19 -12.05
C ASP A 146 -22.73 14.60 -12.51
N GLY A 147 -21.81 13.65 -12.65
CA GLY A 147 -20.77 13.76 -13.65
C GLY A 147 -19.31 13.43 -13.37
N GLY A 148 -18.79 12.39 -14.03
CA GLY A 148 -17.57 12.38 -14.84
C GLY A 148 -17.39 13.65 -15.66
N ILE A 149 -16.42 14.53 -15.33
CA ILE A 149 -16.53 15.99 -15.62
C ILE A 149 -16.74 16.38 -17.09
N LEU A 150 -16.18 15.68 -18.08
CA LEU A 150 -16.47 15.98 -19.48
C LEU A 150 -17.44 14.99 -20.14
N CYS A 151 -17.26 13.70 -19.88
CA CYS A 151 -18.05 12.65 -20.52
C CYS A 151 -19.53 12.77 -20.14
N GLU A 152 -19.82 12.94 -18.85
CA GLU A 152 -21.21 13.07 -18.36
C GLU A 152 -21.77 14.49 -18.64
N THR A 153 -20.94 15.55 -18.68
CA THR A 153 -21.42 16.90 -19.04
C THR A 153 -21.87 17.02 -20.49
N VAL A 154 -21.25 16.28 -21.42
CA VAL A 154 -21.69 16.24 -22.83
C VAL A 154 -23.11 15.65 -22.94
N GLU A 155 -23.49 14.74 -22.04
CA GLU A 155 -24.86 14.19 -21.99
C GLU A 155 -25.89 15.23 -21.52
N LEU A 156 -25.48 16.24 -20.74
CA LEU A 156 -26.34 17.31 -20.25
C LEU A 156 -26.72 18.36 -21.30
N LYS A 157 -26.35 18.16 -22.58
CA LYS A 157 -26.66 19.06 -23.72
C LYS A 157 -26.30 20.53 -23.47
N LEU A 158 -25.20 20.78 -22.77
CA LEU A 158 -24.70 22.14 -22.60
C LEU A 158 -24.31 22.75 -23.94
N LYS A 159 -24.51 24.06 -24.06
CA LYS A 159 -24.22 24.79 -25.32
C LYS A 159 -22.72 24.80 -25.65
N MET A 160 -21.86 24.81 -24.65
CA MET A 160 -20.40 24.77 -24.79
C MET A 160 -19.78 24.32 -23.46
N VAL A 161 -18.76 23.45 -23.54
CA VAL A 161 -17.88 23.07 -22.42
C VAL A 161 -16.46 23.34 -22.89
N THR A 162 -15.64 23.98 -22.05
CA THR A 162 -14.22 24.21 -22.33
C THR A 162 -13.39 23.60 -21.21
N MET A 163 -12.57 22.61 -21.55
CA MET A 163 -11.59 22.01 -20.65
C MET A 163 -10.22 22.62 -20.95
N ILE A 164 -9.51 23.06 -19.92
CA ILE A 164 -8.14 23.55 -20.03
C ILE A 164 -7.28 22.62 -19.19
N GLU A 165 -6.52 21.77 -19.88
CA GLU A 165 -5.55 20.86 -19.28
C GLU A 165 -4.14 21.36 -19.60
N ILE A 166 -3.26 21.40 -18.60
CA ILE A 166 -1.88 21.89 -18.76
C ILE A 166 -0.95 20.80 -19.27
N ASP A 167 -1.29 19.54 -18.99
CA ASP A 167 -0.46 18.39 -19.30
C ASP A 167 -1.12 17.51 -20.39
N GLU A 168 -0.58 17.59 -21.61
CA GLU A 168 -1.08 16.79 -22.75
C GLU A 168 -0.89 15.28 -22.52
N HIS A 169 0.12 14.88 -21.75
CA HIS A 169 0.33 13.47 -21.41
C HIS A 169 -0.76 12.99 -20.45
N ASP A 170 -1.13 13.80 -19.46
CA ASP A 170 -2.24 13.51 -18.55
C ASP A 170 -3.55 13.39 -19.34
N ALA A 171 -3.86 14.42 -20.15
CA ALA A 171 -5.02 14.43 -21.04
C ALA A 171 -5.12 13.19 -21.95
N SER A 172 -3.98 12.74 -22.50
CA SER A 172 -3.91 11.56 -23.36
C SER A 172 -4.01 10.25 -22.58
N SER A 173 -3.51 10.23 -21.35
CA SER A 173 -3.58 9.06 -20.46
C SER A 173 -5.00 8.73 -20.02
N PHE A 174 -5.92 9.71 -20.01
CA PHE A 174 -7.34 9.46 -19.76
C PHE A 174 -7.97 8.46 -20.74
N ALA A 175 -7.44 8.30 -21.95
CA ALA A 175 -7.90 7.26 -22.88
C ALA A 175 -7.50 5.84 -22.44
N LEU A 176 -6.49 5.71 -21.58
CA LEU A 176 -6.06 4.46 -20.95
C LEU A 176 -6.77 4.21 -19.60
N PHE A 177 -7.46 5.23 -19.09
CA PHE A 177 -8.19 5.22 -17.82
C PHE A 177 -9.67 4.84 -17.98
N ALA A 178 -10.20 4.75 -19.21
CA ALA A 178 -11.62 4.55 -19.52
C ALA A 178 -11.89 3.26 -20.32
#